data_AF-A0A7W4YM30-F1
#
_entry.id   AF-A0A7W4YM30-F1
#
_cell.length_a   1.000
_cell.length_b   1.000
_cell.length_c   1.000
_cell.angle_alpha   90.00
_cell.angle_beta   90.00
_cell.angle_gamma   90.00
#
_symmetry.space_group_name_H-M   'P 1'
#
loop_
_entity.id
_entity.type
_entity.pdbx_description
1 polymer ?
#
loop_
_entity_poly.entity_id
_entity_poly.type
_entity_poly.pdbx_seq_one_letter_code
_entity_poly.pdbx_strand_id
1 'polypeptide(L)'
;MSVSVRPQRVRWLGIVVTLSVAIGQLTTGTSSFETRDDPTWSDVEEAQGNEEATRSEIARIELALSSAQESAAAASTAAVAAAAAAVEANEKAAAAAATATAYTQQSEAAAAAFTETSNVVGAVVSARMRAEASAPVSVQVLTSTDPDALLRSLGLLDRLHASWRSQAQSAHASADFATALELQAAAAESARKESASAAEKTAASAQAAADDELRAVAEVQERADTMYAQLAALKNTTAEVERAYQLSTAVAAQEPSGPPTNATEDPDPSPTSPSAPSTPSTPSPEVPTYGVTVDPEGAKAYARGALGNYGWGDDQFGCLVSLWNRESGWRADALNPSSGAYGIPQALPGSKMAAAGADWRTNGNTQVNWGLAYIKDHYSTPCGAWAHSESTGWY
;
A
#
# COMPACT_ATOMS: atom_id res chain seq x y z
N MET A 1 -49.60 36.68 13.73
CA MET A 1 -48.94 35.36 13.81
C MET A 1 -47.48 35.57 13.49
N SER A 2 -46.64 35.61 14.52
CA SER A 2 -45.21 35.92 14.40
C SER A 2 -44.43 34.64 14.11
N VAL A 3 -43.76 34.58 12.97
CA VAL A 3 -42.78 33.51 12.67
C VAL A 3 -41.40 34.13 12.74
N SER A 4 -40.70 33.87 13.83
CA SER A 4 -39.27 34.19 13.99
C SER A 4 -38.45 33.19 13.21
N VAL A 5 -37.77 33.64 12.16
CA VAL A 5 -36.70 32.87 11.50
C VAL A 5 -35.37 33.32 12.10
N ARG A 6 -34.76 32.45 12.91
CA ARG A 6 -33.38 32.62 13.40
C ARG A 6 -32.40 32.42 12.25
N PRO A 7 -31.33 33.23 12.12
CA PRO A 7 -30.27 32.94 11.18
C PRO A 7 -29.47 31.73 11.69
N GLN A 8 -29.51 30.63 10.94
CA GLN A 8 -28.58 29.52 11.14
C GLN A 8 -27.17 30.02 10.81
N ARG A 9 -26.31 30.08 11.82
CA ARG A 9 -24.87 30.25 11.64
C ARG A 9 -24.32 28.98 11.00
N VAL A 10 -24.02 29.04 9.70
CA VAL A 10 -23.21 28.03 9.03
C VAL A 10 -21.81 28.14 9.63
N ARG A 11 -21.51 27.24 10.58
CA ARG A 11 -20.15 27.03 11.09
C ARG A 11 -19.35 26.43 9.94
N TRP A 12 -18.47 27.22 9.34
CA TRP A 12 -17.35 26.70 8.57
C TRP A 12 -16.50 25.84 9.50
N LEU A 13 -16.72 24.53 9.45
CA LEU A 13 -15.75 23.55 9.92
C LEU A 13 -14.61 23.56 8.90
N GLY A 14 -13.66 24.46 9.10
CA GLY A 14 -12.34 24.31 8.52
C GLY A 14 -11.75 23.04 9.08
N ILE A 15 -11.81 21.94 8.32
CA ILE A 15 -11.01 20.75 8.59
C ILE A 15 -9.59 21.16 8.22
N VAL A 16 -8.88 21.71 9.21
CA VAL A 16 -7.43 21.73 9.21
C VAL A 16 -7.04 20.26 9.35
N VAL A 17 -6.74 19.60 8.24
CA VAL A 17 -5.97 18.37 8.27
C VAL A 17 -4.57 18.77 8.71
N THR A 18 -4.35 18.79 10.02
CA THR A 18 -3.00 18.79 10.57
C THR A 18 -2.37 17.47 10.14
N LEU A 19 -1.60 17.52 9.06
CA LEU A 19 -0.68 16.46 8.70
C LEU A 19 0.41 16.44 9.78
N SER A 20 0.12 15.76 10.89
CA SER A 20 1.14 15.40 11.86
C SER A 20 2.03 14.36 11.20
N VAL A 21 3.03 14.83 10.45
CA VAL A 21 4.16 14.01 10.05
C VAL A 21 4.90 13.71 11.35
N ALA A 22 4.55 12.58 11.96
CA ALA A 22 5.45 11.92 12.89
C ALA A 22 6.64 11.47 12.05
N ILE A 23 7.63 12.36 11.90
CA ILE A 23 9.00 11.95 11.63
C ILE A 23 9.39 11.14 12.87
N GLY A 24 9.09 9.85 12.84
CA GLY A 24 9.77 8.90 13.68
C GLY A 24 11.23 9.09 13.35
N GLN A 25 11.97 9.73 14.26
CA GLN A 25 13.41 9.61 14.24
C GLN A 25 13.68 8.13 14.42
N LEU A 26 13.89 7.43 13.30
CA LEU A 26 14.64 6.20 13.27
C LEU A 26 16.01 6.59 13.82
N THR A 27 16.14 6.51 15.14
CA THR A 27 17.43 6.30 15.75
C THR A 27 17.95 5.06 15.05
N THR A 28 18.85 5.25 14.10
CA THR A 28 19.77 4.21 13.67
C THR A 28 20.55 3.86 14.92
N GLY A 29 19.96 3.00 15.76
CA GLY A 29 20.68 2.29 16.78
C GLY A 29 21.68 1.50 15.99
N THR A 30 22.89 2.04 15.86
CA THR A 30 24.07 1.23 15.67
C THR A 30 24.14 0.39 16.94
N SER A 31 23.35 -0.68 16.97
CA SER A 31 23.63 -1.82 17.82
C SER A 31 25.03 -2.20 17.41
N SER A 32 26.00 -1.80 18.22
CA SER A 32 27.31 -2.42 18.22
C SER A 32 27.03 -3.89 18.50
N PHE A 33 26.85 -4.67 17.43
CA PHE A 33 26.89 -6.11 17.52
C PHE A 33 28.27 -6.40 18.07
N GLU A 34 28.31 -6.80 19.34
CA GLU A 34 29.48 -7.41 19.93
C GLU A 34 29.80 -8.60 19.03
N THR A 35 30.82 -8.46 18.18
CA THR A 35 31.30 -9.54 17.32
C THR A 35 31.82 -10.63 18.26
N ARG A 36 30.94 -11.54 18.66
CA ARG A 36 31.37 -12.86 19.11
C ARG A 36 32.03 -13.50 17.91
N ASP A 37 33.30 -13.86 18.05
CA ASP A 37 34.02 -14.58 17.02
C ASP A 37 33.27 -15.87 16.69
N ASP A 38 32.97 -16.06 15.40
CA ASP A 38 32.32 -17.26 14.88
C ASP A 38 33.22 -18.48 15.13
N PRO A 39 32.63 -19.65 15.48
CA PRO A 39 33.33 -20.92 15.50
C PRO A 39 34.17 -21.18 14.26
N THR A 40 35.44 -21.56 14.45
CA THR A 40 36.37 -21.87 13.36
C THR A 40 36.52 -23.38 13.18
N TRP A 41 37.09 -23.80 12.06
CA TRP A 41 37.47 -25.20 11.86
C TRP A 41 38.48 -25.71 12.90
N SER A 42 39.33 -24.82 13.43
CA SER A 42 40.24 -25.18 14.52
C SER A 42 39.48 -25.52 15.80
N ASP A 43 38.41 -24.79 16.12
CA ASP A 43 37.57 -25.06 17.29
C ASP A 43 36.84 -26.40 17.15
N VAL A 44 36.35 -26.71 15.94
CA VAL A 44 35.72 -27.98 15.61
C VAL A 44 36.68 -29.16 15.77
N GLU A 45 37.90 -29.04 15.24
CA GLU A 45 38.94 -30.07 15.36
C GLU A 45 39.37 -30.28 16.82
N GLU A 46 39.47 -29.22 17.62
CA GLU A 46 39.81 -29.32 19.05
C GLU A 46 38.69 -29.96 19.87
N ALA A 47 37.44 -29.67 19.53
CA ALA A 47 36.27 -30.24 20.20
C ALA A 47 36.07 -31.74 19.85
N GLN A 48 36.55 -32.18 18.68
CA GLN A 48 36.44 -33.57 18.24
C GLN A 48 37.21 -34.52 19.16
N GLY A 49 36.50 -35.51 19.70
CA GLY A 49 37.07 -36.53 20.60
C GLY A 49 36.87 -36.25 22.10
N ASN A 50 36.28 -35.11 22.47
CA ASN A 50 35.80 -34.84 23.83
C ASN A 50 34.29 -34.54 23.79
N GLU A 51 33.49 -35.37 24.46
CA GLU A 51 32.02 -35.28 24.43
C GLU A 51 31.48 -33.96 25.00
N GLU A 52 32.10 -33.43 26.06
CA GLU A 52 31.69 -32.15 26.65
C GLU A 52 32.09 -30.99 25.74
N ALA A 53 33.30 -31.03 25.16
CA ALA A 53 33.76 -30.01 24.22
C ALA A 53 32.92 -30.01 22.94
N THR A 54 32.61 -31.18 22.39
CA THR A 54 31.72 -31.34 21.23
C THR A 54 30.34 -30.75 21.52
N ARG A 55 29.73 -31.04 22.68
CA ARG A 55 28.43 -30.45 23.06
C ARG A 55 28.50 -28.93 23.21
N SER A 56 29.55 -28.41 23.83
CA SER A 56 29.75 -26.97 23.98
C SER A 56 29.92 -26.28 22.63
N GLU A 57 30.67 -26.88 21.70
CA GLU A 57 30.92 -26.29 20.39
C GLU A 57 29.68 -26.33 19.50
N ILE A 58 28.90 -27.43 19.55
CA ILE A 58 27.58 -27.49 18.90
C ILE A 58 26.70 -26.34 19.39
N ALA A 59 26.61 -26.10 20.71
CA ALA A 59 25.79 -25.02 21.27
C ALA A 59 26.28 -23.63 20.83
N ARG A 60 27.61 -23.43 20.69
CA ARG A 60 28.17 -22.18 20.16
C ARG A 60 27.82 -21.96 18.69
N ILE A 61 27.93 -22.99 17.85
CA ILE A 61 27.58 -22.90 16.43
C ILE A 61 26.08 -22.64 16.26
N GLU A 62 25.22 -23.34 17.00
CA GLU A 62 23.77 -23.14 16.96
C GLU A 62 23.38 -21.70 17.38
N LEU A 63 24.04 -21.15 18.42
CA LEU A 63 23.84 -19.76 18.83
C LEU A 63 24.31 -18.75 17.77
N ALA A 64 25.47 -18.98 17.16
CA ALA A 64 26.01 -18.12 16.11
C ALA A 64 25.12 -18.11 14.87
N LEU A 65 24.58 -19.27 14.49
CA LEU A 65 23.65 -19.43 13.39
C LEU A 65 22.34 -18.67 13.64
N SER A 66 21.74 -18.81 14.84
CA SER A 66 20.55 -18.05 15.22
C SER A 66 20.79 -16.54 15.14
N SER A 67 21.92 -16.07 15.70
CA SER A 67 22.26 -14.65 15.68
C SER A 67 22.50 -14.11 14.26
N ALA A 68 23.10 -14.91 13.37
CA ALA A 68 23.29 -14.54 11.97
C ALA A 68 21.96 -14.52 11.20
N GLN A 69 21.06 -15.47 11.44
CA GLN A 69 19.73 -15.49 10.83
C GLN A 69 18.87 -14.31 11.31
N GLU A 70 18.95 -13.93 12.59
CA GLU A 70 18.23 -12.77 13.15
C GLU A 70 18.67 -11.44 12.53
N SER A 71 19.97 -11.25 12.27
CA SER A 71 20.47 -10.01 11.65
C SER A 71 19.96 -9.86 10.21
N ALA A 72 19.96 -10.94 9.42
CA ALA A 72 19.34 -10.95 8.10
C ALA A 72 17.83 -10.73 8.17
N ALA A 73 17.13 -11.38 9.12
CA ALA A 73 15.70 -11.20 9.33
C ALA A 73 15.32 -9.73 9.58
N ALA A 74 16.14 -9.02 10.37
CA ALA A 74 15.96 -7.59 10.64
C ALA A 74 16.11 -6.74 9.37
N ALA A 75 17.13 -7.02 8.54
CA ALA A 75 17.35 -6.33 7.28
C ALA A 75 16.17 -6.57 6.29
N SER A 76 15.73 -7.82 6.14
CA SER A 76 14.56 -8.15 5.32
C SER A 76 13.27 -7.50 5.83
N THR A 77 13.06 -7.46 7.15
CA THR A 77 11.89 -6.80 7.75
C THR A 77 11.90 -5.29 7.45
N ALA A 78 13.07 -4.65 7.55
CA ALA A 78 13.23 -3.25 7.19
C ALA A 78 12.91 -3.01 5.71
N ALA A 79 13.35 -3.91 4.81
CA ALA A 79 13.01 -3.85 3.40
C ALA A 79 11.50 -4.05 3.12
N VAL A 80 10.77 -4.90 3.88
CA VAL A 80 9.29 -5.06 3.76
C VAL A 80 8.61 -3.78 4.18
N ALA A 81 8.95 -3.26 5.34
CA ALA A 81 8.37 -2.02 5.83
C ALA A 81 8.61 -0.85 4.87
N ALA A 82 9.83 -0.71 4.34
CA ALA A 82 10.17 0.35 3.42
C ALA A 82 9.44 0.22 2.06
N ALA A 83 9.31 -1.01 1.52
CA ALA A 83 8.54 -1.26 0.30
C ALA A 83 7.05 -0.97 0.49
N ALA A 84 6.45 -1.39 1.61
CA ALA A 84 5.06 -1.08 1.93
C ALA A 84 4.83 0.43 2.04
N ALA A 85 5.73 1.16 2.71
CA ALA A 85 5.66 2.61 2.79
C ALA A 85 5.78 3.29 1.41
N ALA A 86 6.61 2.75 0.50
CA ALA A 86 6.75 3.29 -0.85
C ALA A 86 5.46 3.11 -1.68
N VAL A 87 4.78 1.96 -1.54
CA VAL A 87 3.46 1.73 -2.17
C VAL A 87 2.43 2.74 -1.66
N GLU A 88 2.31 2.88 -0.34
CA GLU A 88 1.36 3.83 0.27
C GLU A 88 1.65 5.28 -0.18
N ALA A 89 2.92 5.66 -0.26
CA ALA A 89 3.31 7.00 -0.72
C ALA A 89 2.97 7.22 -2.21
N ASN A 90 3.16 6.22 -3.07
CA ASN A 90 2.77 6.28 -4.47
C ASN A 90 1.25 6.38 -4.65
N GLU A 91 0.46 5.63 -3.88
CA GLU A 91 -1.01 5.73 -3.91
C GLU A 91 -1.49 7.12 -3.49
N LYS A 92 -0.90 7.70 -2.44
CA LYS A 92 -1.17 9.08 -2.02
C LYS A 92 -0.81 10.09 -3.11
N ALA A 93 0.34 9.92 -3.76
CA ALA A 93 0.76 10.78 -4.86
C ALA A 93 -0.19 10.67 -6.07
N ALA A 94 -0.65 9.47 -6.41
CA ALA A 94 -1.63 9.23 -7.47
C ALA A 94 -2.99 9.88 -7.15
N ALA A 95 -3.48 9.72 -5.91
CA ALA A 95 -4.73 10.36 -5.46
C ALA A 95 -4.64 11.90 -5.48
N ALA A 96 -3.51 12.46 -5.04
CA ALA A 96 -3.28 13.90 -5.12
C ALA A 96 -3.21 14.40 -6.57
N ALA A 97 -2.59 13.64 -7.48
CA ALA A 97 -2.54 13.97 -8.90
C ALA A 97 -3.92 13.95 -9.56
N ALA A 98 -4.75 12.95 -9.24
CA ALA A 98 -6.14 12.90 -9.70
C ALA A 98 -6.94 14.12 -9.19
N THR A 99 -6.76 14.48 -7.93
CA THR A 99 -7.43 15.63 -7.30
C THR A 99 -7.01 16.95 -7.96
N ALA A 100 -5.71 17.15 -8.18
CA ALA A 100 -5.19 18.33 -8.87
C ALA A 100 -5.73 18.45 -10.29
N THR A 101 -5.77 17.34 -11.03
CA THR A 101 -6.34 17.29 -12.39
C THR A 101 -7.82 17.69 -12.39
N ALA A 102 -8.60 17.18 -11.42
CA ALA A 102 -10.02 17.50 -11.32
C ALA A 102 -10.27 18.99 -11.00
N TYR A 103 -9.51 19.58 -10.08
CA TYR A 103 -9.66 21.01 -9.76
C TYR A 103 -9.19 21.92 -10.90
N THR A 104 -8.11 21.55 -11.61
CA THR A 104 -7.66 22.30 -12.79
C THR A 104 -8.76 22.32 -13.86
N GLN A 105 -9.37 21.18 -14.17
CA GLN A 105 -10.47 21.11 -15.14
C GLN A 105 -11.69 21.93 -14.71
N GLN A 106 -12.06 21.88 -13.42
CA GLN A 106 -13.16 22.69 -12.88
C GLN A 106 -12.84 24.18 -12.96
N SER A 107 -11.61 24.59 -12.63
CA SER A 107 -11.15 25.97 -12.70
C SER A 107 -11.18 26.50 -14.14
N GLU A 108 -10.68 25.72 -15.11
CA GLU A 108 -10.71 26.07 -16.53
C GLU A 108 -12.15 26.19 -17.05
N ALA A 109 -13.03 25.26 -16.68
CA ALA A 109 -14.44 25.31 -17.03
C ALA A 109 -15.15 26.54 -16.43
N ALA A 110 -14.86 26.88 -15.17
CA ALA A 110 -15.41 28.05 -14.50
C ALA A 110 -14.91 29.35 -15.16
N ALA A 111 -13.63 29.43 -15.53
CA ALA A 111 -13.06 30.57 -16.24
C ALA A 111 -13.69 30.75 -17.64
N ALA A 112 -13.92 29.66 -18.36
CA ALA A 112 -14.60 29.69 -19.66
C ALA A 112 -16.06 30.15 -19.52
N ALA A 113 -16.81 29.62 -18.54
CA ALA A 113 -18.19 30.01 -18.28
C ALA A 113 -18.31 31.50 -17.85
N PHE A 114 -17.37 31.99 -17.06
CA PHE A 114 -17.29 33.41 -16.69
C PHE A 114 -17.05 34.28 -17.93
N THR A 115 -16.09 33.91 -18.78
CA THR A 115 -15.76 34.64 -20.01
C THR A 115 -16.97 34.74 -20.94
N GLU A 116 -17.68 33.62 -21.13
CA GLU A 116 -18.90 33.58 -21.94
C GLU A 116 -19.98 34.50 -21.37
N THR A 117 -20.24 34.42 -20.06
CA THR A 117 -21.23 35.27 -19.38
C THR A 117 -20.87 36.76 -19.51
N SER A 118 -19.59 37.11 -19.35
CA SER A 118 -19.08 38.47 -19.49
C SER A 118 -19.27 39.02 -20.91
N ASN A 119 -18.98 38.20 -21.93
CA ASN A 119 -19.17 38.57 -23.34
C ASN A 119 -20.64 38.86 -23.66
N VAL A 120 -21.56 38.01 -23.20
CA VAL A 120 -23.01 38.20 -23.41
C VAL A 120 -23.48 39.50 -22.73
N VAL A 121 -23.10 39.73 -21.47
CA VAL A 121 -23.46 40.96 -20.75
C VAL A 121 -22.88 42.19 -21.44
N GLY A 122 -21.61 42.16 -21.83
CA GLY A 122 -20.95 43.26 -22.56
C GLY A 122 -21.60 43.57 -23.90
N ALA A 123 -22.01 42.54 -24.65
CA ALA A 123 -22.74 42.70 -25.91
C ALA A 123 -24.12 43.36 -25.70
N VAL A 124 -24.86 42.96 -24.67
CA VAL A 124 -26.16 43.56 -24.32
C VAL A 124 -26.01 45.02 -23.88
N VAL A 125 -25.04 45.31 -22.99
CA VAL A 125 -24.76 46.68 -22.53
C VAL A 125 -24.36 47.58 -23.70
N SER A 126 -23.45 47.13 -24.57
CA SER A 126 -22.99 47.92 -25.72
C SER A 126 -24.07 48.12 -26.79
N ALA A 127 -24.94 47.14 -27.02
CA ALA A 127 -26.11 47.30 -27.88
C ALA A 127 -27.10 48.34 -27.32
N ARG A 128 -27.31 48.33 -25.99
CA ARG A 128 -28.17 49.29 -25.29
C ARG A 128 -27.61 50.71 -25.33
N MET A 129 -26.33 50.91 -25.03
CA MET A 129 -25.69 52.24 -25.10
C MET A 129 -25.82 52.84 -26.51
N ARG A 130 -25.68 52.01 -27.56
CA ARG A 130 -25.93 52.44 -28.94
C ARG A 130 -27.40 52.79 -29.21
N ALA A 131 -28.34 52.03 -28.67
CA ALA A 131 -29.77 52.32 -28.81
C ALA A 131 -30.18 53.62 -28.08
N GLU A 132 -29.64 53.90 -26.89
CA GLU A 132 -29.93 55.15 -26.17
C GLU A 132 -29.30 56.38 -26.85
N ALA A 133 -28.12 56.24 -27.44
CA ALA A 133 -27.50 57.29 -28.23
C ALA A 133 -28.30 57.65 -29.50
N SER A 134 -29.08 56.70 -30.04
CA SER A 134 -29.87 56.89 -31.26
C SER A 134 -31.31 57.32 -31.00
N ALA A 135 -31.93 56.93 -29.88
CA ALA A 135 -33.25 57.40 -29.46
C ALA A 135 -33.39 57.39 -27.92
N PRO A 136 -33.25 58.54 -27.23
CA PRO A 136 -33.30 58.58 -25.78
C PRO A 136 -34.72 58.26 -25.27
N VAL A 137 -34.84 57.24 -24.41
CA VAL A 137 -36.11 56.90 -23.74
C VAL A 137 -36.63 58.08 -22.92
N SER A 138 -35.73 58.92 -22.39
CA SER A 138 -36.08 60.18 -21.72
C SER A 138 -36.86 61.13 -22.63
N VAL A 139 -36.53 61.21 -23.92
CA VAL A 139 -37.25 62.04 -24.90
C VAL A 139 -38.63 61.45 -25.19
N GLN A 140 -38.79 60.13 -25.24
CA GLN A 140 -40.10 59.48 -25.42
C GLN A 140 -41.01 59.61 -24.20
N VAL A 141 -40.46 59.53 -22.99
CA VAL A 141 -41.20 59.70 -21.72
C VAL A 141 -41.63 61.15 -21.53
N LEU A 142 -40.76 62.12 -21.83
CA LEU A 142 -41.05 63.56 -21.69
C LEU A 142 -42.05 64.09 -22.72
N THR A 143 -42.27 63.36 -23.83
CA THR A 143 -43.19 63.76 -24.90
C THR A 143 -44.50 62.96 -24.91
N SER A 144 -44.66 61.96 -24.05
CA SER A 144 -45.90 61.17 -23.97
C SER A 144 -47.00 61.92 -23.21
N THR A 145 -48.20 61.98 -23.79
CA THR A 145 -49.40 62.60 -23.20
C THR A 145 -50.36 61.59 -22.56
N ASP A 146 -50.05 60.29 -22.63
CA ASP A 146 -50.86 59.19 -22.08
C ASP A 146 -50.31 58.72 -20.70
N PRO A 147 -51.06 58.93 -19.59
CA PRO A 147 -50.65 58.51 -18.25
C PRO A 147 -50.40 57.00 -18.12
N ASP A 148 -51.17 56.16 -18.82
CA ASP A 148 -51.03 54.71 -18.76
C ASP A 148 -49.77 54.23 -19.50
N ALA A 149 -49.36 54.95 -20.55
CA ALA A 149 -48.11 54.69 -21.25
C ALA A 149 -46.88 55.07 -20.39
N LEU A 150 -47.00 56.12 -19.58
CA LEU A 150 -45.97 56.52 -18.63
C LEU A 150 -45.80 55.49 -17.49
N LEU A 151 -46.89 54.96 -16.94
CA LEU A 151 -46.82 53.91 -15.91
C LEU A 151 -46.26 52.59 -16.48
N ARG A 152 -46.63 52.22 -17.71
CA ARG A 152 -46.07 51.05 -18.40
C ARG A 152 -44.57 51.19 -18.65
N SER A 153 -44.11 52.37 -19.07
CA SER A 153 -42.68 52.64 -19.30
C SER A 153 -41.89 52.66 -17.98
N LEU A 154 -42.42 53.24 -16.91
CA LEU A 154 -41.82 53.18 -15.58
C LEU A 154 -41.74 51.75 -15.03
N GLY A 155 -42.79 50.94 -15.20
CA GLY A 155 -42.77 49.53 -14.81
C GLY A 155 -41.77 48.68 -15.60
N LEU A 156 -41.56 48.99 -16.89
CA LEU A 156 -40.52 48.36 -17.71
C LEU A 156 -39.11 48.78 -17.24
N LEU A 157 -38.92 50.04 -16.87
CA LEU A 157 -37.65 50.53 -16.32
C LEU A 157 -37.31 49.85 -14.99
N ASP A 158 -38.28 49.67 -14.09
CA ASP A 158 -38.07 49.00 -12.81
C ASP A 158 -37.72 47.51 -13.00
N ARG A 159 -38.46 46.79 -13.85
CA ARG A 159 -38.14 45.39 -14.20
C ARG A 159 -36.77 45.24 -14.84
N LEU A 160 -36.41 46.16 -15.73
CA LEU A 160 -35.09 46.18 -16.36
C LEU A 160 -34.00 46.44 -15.31
N HIS A 161 -34.21 47.37 -14.39
CA HIS A 161 -33.26 47.65 -13.31
C HIS A 161 -33.09 46.44 -12.37
N ALA A 162 -34.18 45.76 -12.02
CA ALA A 162 -34.13 44.50 -11.26
C ALA A 162 -33.35 43.41 -12.01
N SER A 163 -33.57 43.28 -13.32
CA SER A 163 -32.83 42.35 -14.19
C SER A 163 -31.33 42.66 -14.22
N TRP A 164 -30.94 43.93 -14.30
CA TRP A 164 -29.53 44.35 -14.27
C TRP A 164 -28.86 44.03 -12.95
N ARG A 165 -29.51 44.32 -11.81
CA ARG A 165 -28.96 43.99 -10.49
C ARG A 165 -28.79 42.48 -10.33
N SER A 166 -29.77 41.69 -10.77
CA SER A 166 -29.67 40.23 -10.75
C SER A 166 -28.50 39.74 -11.60
N GLN A 167 -28.34 40.25 -12.82
CA GLN A 167 -27.26 39.86 -13.72
C GLN A 167 -25.88 40.23 -13.17
N ALA A 168 -25.74 41.43 -12.59
CA ALA A 168 -24.50 41.88 -11.97
C ALA A 168 -24.13 41.02 -10.74
N GLN A 169 -25.12 40.67 -9.91
CA GLN A 169 -24.92 39.76 -8.77
C GLN A 169 -24.51 38.36 -9.22
N SER A 170 -25.12 37.82 -10.27
CA SER A 170 -24.73 36.54 -10.86
C SER A 170 -23.32 36.58 -11.44
N ALA A 171 -22.92 37.67 -12.10
CA ALA A 171 -21.57 37.83 -12.63
C ALA A 171 -20.52 37.89 -11.52
N HIS A 172 -20.79 38.64 -10.44
CA HIS A 172 -19.91 38.67 -9.26
C HIS A 172 -19.80 37.29 -8.61
N ALA A 173 -20.92 36.59 -8.39
CA ALA A 173 -20.90 35.25 -7.81
C ALA A 173 -20.12 34.26 -8.69
N SER A 174 -20.21 34.36 -10.02
CA SER A 174 -19.43 33.52 -10.94
C SER A 174 -17.94 33.84 -10.92
N ALA A 175 -17.57 35.12 -10.74
CA ALA A 175 -16.17 35.53 -10.58
C ALA A 175 -15.59 35.02 -9.26
N ASP A 176 -16.31 35.21 -8.16
CA ASP A 176 -15.91 34.72 -6.83
C ASP A 176 -15.74 33.19 -6.83
N PHE A 177 -16.65 32.47 -7.51
CA PHE A 177 -16.56 31.02 -7.67
C PHE A 177 -15.35 30.58 -8.50
N ALA A 178 -15.07 31.26 -9.62
CA ALA A 178 -13.89 30.96 -10.44
C ALA A 178 -12.58 31.21 -9.67
N THR A 179 -12.48 32.32 -8.93
CA THR A 179 -11.33 32.59 -8.06
C THR A 179 -11.19 31.56 -6.94
N ALA A 180 -12.29 31.11 -6.34
CA ALA A 180 -12.25 30.07 -5.32
C ALA A 180 -11.74 28.73 -5.89
N LEU A 181 -12.17 28.35 -7.09
CA LEU A 181 -11.68 27.15 -7.78
C LEU A 181 -10.20 27.26 -8.18
N GLU A 182 -9.76 28.43 -8.63
CA GLU A 182 -8.34 28.67 -8.94
C GLU A 182 -7.45 28.48 -7.70
N LEU A 183 -7.89 28.99 -6.55
CA LEU A 183 -7.20 28.77 -5.26
C LEU A 183 -7.20 27.29 -4.86
N GLN A 184 -8.30 26.57 -5.09
CA GLN A 184 -8.37 25.12 -4.83
C GLN A 184 -7.45 24.33 -5.76
N ALA A 185 -7.39 24.69 -7.05
CA ALA A 185 -6.49 24.08 -8.01
C ALA A 185 -5.02 24.32 -7.64
N ALA A 186 -4.66 25.55 -7.24
CA ALA A 186 -3.32 25.88 -6.78
C ALA A 186 -2.94 25.10 -5.51
N ALA A 187 -3.85 24.98 -4.54
CA ALA A 187 -3.63 24.18 -3.33
C ALA A 187 -3.47 22.69 -3.65
N ALA A 188 -4.31 22.14 -4.53
CA ALA A 188 -4.23 20.75 -4.97
C ALA A 188 -2.92 20.46 -5.73
N GLU A 189 -2.43 21.41 -6.54
CA GLU A 189 -1.15 21.28 -7.24
C GLU A 189 0.05 21.32 -6.27
N SER A 190 -0.01 22.13 -5.19
CA SER A 190 1.00 22.08 -4.13
C SER A 190 1.00 20.70 -3.44
N ALA A 191 -0.17 20.21 -3.05
CA ALA A 191 -0.33 18.89 -2.44
C ALA A 191 0.16 17.76 -3.35
N ARG A 192 -0.08 17.86 -4.67
CA ARG A 192 0.44 16.92 -5.68
C ARG A 192 1.97 16.93 -5.71
N LYS A 193 2.61 18.10 -5.71
CA LYS A 193 4.08 18.21 -5.71
C LYS A 193 4.70 17.67 -4.42
N GLU A 194 4.09 17.98 -3.28
CA GLU A 194 4.55 17.51 -1.97
C GLU A 194 4.44 15.98 -1.85
N SER A 195 3.29 15.42 -2.22
CA SER A 195 3.06 13.97 -2.23
C SER A 195 3.95 13.23 -3.23
N ALA A 196 4.21 13.80 -4.41
CA ALA A 196 5.16 13.24 -5.37
C ALA A 196 6.60 13.22 -4.82
N SER A 197 7.06 14.31 -4.21
CA SER A 197 8.39 14.35 -3.58
C SER A 197 8.50 13.38 -2.39
N ALA A 198 7.42 13.22 -1.62
CA ALA A 198 7.36 12.22 -0.56
C ALA A 198 7.47 10.79 -1.13
N ALA A 199 6.74 10.49 -2.20
CA ALA A 199 6.81 9.19 -2.88
C ALA A 199 8.22 8.89 -3.42
N GLU A 200 8.88 9.85 -4.06
CA GLU A 200 10.27 9.71 -4.52
C GLU A 200 11.25 9.39 -3.39
N LYS A 201 11.14 10.11 -2.26
CA LYS A 201 11.99 9.88 -1.08
C LYS A 201 11.77 8.49 -0.48
N THR A 202 10.50 8.08 -0.35
CA THR A 202 10.17 6.77 0.21
C THR A 202 10.61 5.64 -0.72
N ALA A 203 10.49 5.83 -2.04
CA ALA A 203 11.00 4.86 -3.03
C ALA A 203 12.52 4.71 -2.96
N ALA A 204 13.26 5.82 -2.78
CA ALA A 204 14.71 5.76 -2.57
C ALA A 204 15.09 5.05 -1.27
N SER A 205 14.34 5.29 -0.18
CA SER A 205 14.53 4.57 1.08
C SER A 205 14.23 3.07 0.95
N ALA A 206 13.23 2.69 0.15
CA ALA A 206 12.90 1.30 -0.12
C ALA A 206 14.01 0.60 -0.92
N GLN A 207 14.58 1.28 -1.92
CA GLN A 207 15.72 0.75 -2.67
C GLN A 207 16.95 0.55 -1.77
N ALA A 208 17.30 1.54 -0.94
CA ALA A 208 18.42 1.43 -0.02
C ALA A 208 18.24 0.26 0.97
N ALA A 209 17.04 0.08 1.51
CA ALA A 209 16.74 -1.05 2.39
C ALA A 209 16.85 -2.41 1.68
N ALA A 210 16.47 -2.49 0.40
CA ALA A 210 16.64 -3.70 -0.40
C ALA A 210 18.12 -4.01 -0.69
N ASP A 211 18.93 -2.99 -0.99
CA ASP A 211 20.37 -3.16 -1.21
C ASP A 211 21.08 -3.60 0.08
N ASP A 212 20.68 -3.04 1.23
CA ASP A 212 21.18 -3.41 2.55
C ASP A 212 20.82 -4.85 2.92
N GLU A 213 19.59 -5.27 2.61
CA GLU A 213 19.15 -6.66 2.75
C GLU A 213 19.99 -7.61 1.90
N LEU A 214 20.18 -7.33 0.60
CA LEU A 214 20.95 -8.20 -0.29
C LEU A 214 22.38 -8.45 0.24
N ARG A 215 23.01 -7.40 0.78
CA ARG A 215 24.33 -7.50 1.40
C ARG A 215 24.31 -8.32 2.68
N ALA A 216 23.35 -8.08 3.58
CA ALA A 216 23.21 -8.85 4.82
C ALA A 216 22.94 -10.33 4.55
N VAL A 217 22.11 -10.64 3.56
CA VAL A 217 21.79 -12.00 3.13
C VAL A 217 23.02 -12.73 2.60
N ALA A 218 23.79 -12.10 1.72
CA ALA A 218 25.00 -12.70 1.16
C ALA A 218 26.03 -13.03 2.26
N GLU A 219 26.25 -12.12 3.20
CA GLU A 219 27.14 -12.33 4.34
C GLU A 219 26.67 -13.48 5.25
N VAL A 220 25.36 -13.58 5.51
CA VAL A 220 24.80 -14.64 6.36
C VAL A 220 24.79 -15.99 5.67
N GLN A 221 24.56 -16.06 4.34
CA GLN A 221 24.60 -17.31 3.59
C GLN A 221 25.98 -17.98 3.65
N GLU A 222 27.05 -17.22 3.42
CA GLU A 222 28.42 -17.74 3.49
C GLU A 222 28.78 -18.27 4.88
N ARG A 223 28.38 -17.52 5.92
CA ARG A 223 28.57 -17.92 7.33
C ARG A 223 27.78 -19.17 7.67
N ALA A 224 26.50 -19.23 7.28
CA ALA A 224 25.63 -20.35 7.54
C ALA A 224 26.13 -21.65 6.88
N ASP A 225 26.59 -21.60 5.63
CA ASP A 225 27.14 -22.77 4.93
C ASP A 225 28.34 -23.37 5.65
N THR A 226 29.21 -22.51 6.18
CA THR A 226 30.34 -22.93 7.02
C THR A 226 29.85 -23.58 8.31
N MET A 227 28.94 -22.92 9.03
CA MET A 227 28.40 -23.41 10.31
C MET A 227 27.66 -24.75 10.17
N TYR A 228 26.89 -24.95 9.11
CA TYR A 228 26.22 -26.23 8.85
C TYR A 228 27.20 -27.35 8.50
N ALA A 229 28.29 -27.04 7.78
CA ALA A 229 29.36 -28.02 7.53
C ALA A 229 30.08 -28.41 8.84
N GLN A 230 30.31 -27.45 9.73
CA GLN A 230 30.90 -27.68 11.06
C GLN A 230 29.98 -28.55 11.95
N LEU A 231 28.67 -28.25 12.00
CA LEU A 231 27.69 -29.07 12.72
C LEU A 231 27.64 -30.50 12.19
N ALA A 232 27.63 -30.67 10.86
CA ALA A 232 27.62 -31.97 10.22
C ALA A 232 28.87 -32.80 10.60
N ALA A 233 30.05 -32.16 10.66
CA ALA A 233 31.28 -32.81 11.09
C ALA A 233 31.23 -33.24 12.57
N LEU A 234 30.69 -32.41 13.46
CA LEU A 234 30.58 -32.71 14.89
C LEU A 234 29.52 -33.79 15.20
N LYS A 235 28.41 -33.81 14.45
CA LYS A 235 27.28 -34.73 14.67
C LYS A 235 27.35 -36.00 13.80
N ASN A 236 28.33 -36.10 12.92
CA ASN A 236 28.47 -37.20 11.94
C ASN A 236 27.21 -37.36 11.06
N THR A 237 26.70 -36.23 10.57
CA THR A 237 25.52 -36.12 9.71
C THR A 237 25.90 -35.39 8.41
N THR A 238 24.91 -34.93 7.64
CA THR A 238 25.13 -34.07 6.48
C THR A 238 24.59 -32.67 6.76
N ALA A 239 25.17 -31.65 6.12
CA ALA A 239 24.76 -30.26 6.29
C ALA A 239 23.27 -30.06 5.96
N GLU A 240 22.74 -30.80 4.98
CA GLU A 240 21.33 -30.77 4.59
C GLU A 240 20.40 -31.30 5.69
N VAL A 241 20.83 -32.34 6.41
CA VAL A 241 20.03 -32.93 7.51
C VAL A 241 20.02 -31.99 8.70
N GLU A 242 21.15 -31.37 9.04
CA GLU A 242 21.21 -30.36 10.10
C GLU A 242 20.38 -29.12 9.75
N ARG A 243 20.44 -28.64 8.50
CA ARG A 243 19.57 -27.54 8.02
C ARG A 243 18.09 -27.85 8.21
N ALA A 244 17.66 -29.04 7.78
CA ALA A 244 16.27 -29.46 7.90
C ALA A 244 15.84 -29.60 9.37
N TYR A 245 16.72 -30.13 10.23
CA TYR A 245 16.47 -30.23 11.66
C TYR A 245 16.33 -28.86 12.31
N GLN A 246 17.27 -27.93 12.08
CA GLN A 246 17.20 -26.57 12.64
C GLN A 246 15.97 -25.80 12.15
N LEU A 247 15.59 -25.96 10.88
CA LEU A 247 14.35 -25.37 10.37
C LEU A 247 13.13 -25.93 11.12
N SER A 248 13.05 -27.25 11.31
CA SER A 248 11.93 -27.87 12.00
C SER A 248 11.80 -27.41 13.46
N THR A 249 12.91 -27.29 14.18
CA THR A 249 12.93 -26.81 15.57
C THR A 249 12.59 -25.32 15.65
N ALA A 250 13.11 -24.51 14.73
CA ALA A 250 12.82 -23.09 14.67
C ALA A 250 11.34 -22.83 14.36
N VAL A 251 10.74 -23.59 13.44
CA VAL A 251 9.30 -23.48 13.12
C VAL A 251 8.43 -23.94 14.28
N ALA A 252 8.76 -25.06 14.92
CA ALA A 252 8.02 -25.54 16.09
C ALA A 252 8.07 -24.56 17.29
N ALA A 253 9.11 -23.73 17.37
CA ALA A 253 9.22 -22.68 18.39
C ALA A 253 8.39 -21.42 18.06
N GLN A 254 7.92 -21.26 16.81
CA GLN A 254 7.08 -20.13 16.41
C GLN A 254 5.64 -20.37 16.87
N GLU A 255 5.03 -19.37 17.51
CA GLU A 255 3.61 -19.47 17.84
C GLU A 255 2.76 -19.51 16.55
N PRO A 256 1.74 -20.39 16.49
CA PRO A 256 0.82 -20.41 15.36
C PRO A 256 0.15 -19.05 15.21
N SER A 257 0.04 -18.60 13.96
CA SER A 257 -0.62 -17.33 13.67
C SER A 257 -2.11 -17.45 14.02
N GLY A 258 -2.66 -16.46 14.72
CA GLY A 258 -4.11 -16.34 14.88
C GLY A 258 -4.79 -16.02 13.55
N PRO A 259 -6.14 -16.13 13.46
CA PRO A 259 -6.87 -15.74 12.26
C PRO A 259 -6.47 -14.31 11.87
N PRO A 260 -6.28 -14.01 10.58
CA PRO A 260 -5.95 -12.66 10.14
C PRO A 260 -7.02 -11.71 10.68
N THR A 261 -6.63 -10.79 11.56
CA THR A 261 -7.54 -9.75 12.05
C THR A 261 -7.78 -8.79 10.90
N ASN A 262 -8.77 -9.10 10.06
CA ASN A 262 -9.35 -8.12 9.17
C ASN A 262 -9.93 -7.03 10.07
N ALA A 263 -9.25 -5.90 10.20
CA ALA A 263 -9.80 -4.71 10.81
C ALA A 263 -10.84 -4.07 9.88
N THR A 264 -11.87 -4.83 9.48
CA THR A 264 -13.22 -4.38 9.12
C THR A 264 -14.10 -5.64 9.04
N GLU A 265 -14.97 -5.84 10.03
CA GLU A 265 -16.12 -6.74 9.90
C GLU A 265 -17.05 -6.17 8.82
N ASP A 266 -17.36 -6.98 7.81
CA ASP A 266 -18.68 -6.97 7.17
C ASP A 266 -19.13 -8.44 7.04
N PRO A 267 -20.37 -8.80 7.41
CA PRO A 267 -20.79 -10.19 7.46
C PRO A 267 -21.28 -10.69 6.09
N ASP A 268 -20.83 -11.87 5.66
CA ASP A 268 -21.54 -12.66 4.64
C ASP A 268 -22.70 -13.44 5.29
N PRO A 269 -23.78 -13.75 4.55
CA PRO A 269 -23.81 -15.09 3.96
C PRO A 269 -24.38 -15.17 2.52
N SER A 270 -23.66 -15.92 1.69
CA SER A 270 -24.02 -16.62 0.45
C SER A 270 -25.42 -17.30 0.44
N PRO A 271 -25.96 -17.83 -0.71
CA PRO A 271 -25.72 -17.57 -2.14
C PRO A 271 -27.03 -17.37 -2.96
N THR A 272 -27.01 -16.58 -4.04
CA THR A 272 -27.84 -16.86 -5.24
C THR A 272 -27.26 -16.15 -6.46
N SER A 273 -26.84 -16.92 -7.47
CA SER A 273 -26.59 -16.42 -8.82
C SER A 273 -27.88 -15.91 -9.46
N PRO A 274 -27.82 -14.81 -10.24
CA PRO A 274 -27.84 -15.03 -11.68
C PRO A 274 -26.70 -14.29 -12.40
N SER A 275 -26.21 -14.94 -13.45
CA SER A 275 -25.15 -14.48 -14.34
C SER A 275 -25.41 -13.07 -14.91
N ALA A 276 -24.43 -12.19 -14.77
CA ALA A 276 -24.27 -10.95 -15.53
C ALA A 276 -22.76 -10.74 -15.81
N PRO A 277 -22.40 -10.08 -16.93
CA PRO A 277 -21.16 -10.33 -17.67
C PRO A 277 -19.91 -9.73 -17.01
N SER A 278 -18.80 -10.44 -17.21
CA SER A 278 -17.45 -10.11 -16.76
C SER A 278 -17.06 -8.68 -17.10
N THR A 279 -16.95 -7.83 -16.09
CA THR A 279 -16.11 -6.62 -16.15
C THR A 279 -14.65 -7.03 -15.98
N PRO A 280 -13.71 -6.42 -16.70
CA PRO A 280 -12.30 -6.73 -16.56
C PRO A 280 -11.83 -6.33 -15.16
N SER A 281 -11.22 -7.28 -14.44
CA SER A 281 -10.53 -7.01 -13.18
C SER A 281 -9.49 -5.92 -13.41
N THR A 282 -9.65 -4.80 -12.72
CA THR A 282 -8.63 -3.77 -12.61
C THR A 282 -7.33 -4.43 -12.12
N PRO A 283 -6.18 -4.24 -12.79
CA PRO A 283 -4.91 -4.74 -12.26
C PRO A 283 -4.66 -4.07 -10.92
N SER A 284 -4.48 -4.90 -9.88
CA SER A 284 -3.91 -4.46 -8.61
C SER A 284 -2.59 -3.74 -8.92
N PRO A 285 -2.30 -2.56 -8.32
CA PRO A 285 -1.06 -1.85 -8.60
C PRO A 285 0.13 -2.79 -8.39
N GLU A 286 0.94 -2.94 -9.43
CA GLU A 286 2.14 -3.76 -9.43
C GLU A 286 3.12 -3.13 -8.45
N VAL A 287 3.22 -3.73 -7.26
CA VAL A 287 4.16 -3.32 -6.22
C VAL A 287 5.56 -3.43 -6.83
N PRO A 288 6.42 -2.40 -6.75
CA PRO A 288 7.79 -2.53 -7.20
C PRO A 288 8.45 -3.72 -6.49
N THR A 289 8.75 -4.77 -7.25
CA THR A 289 9.40 -5.98 -6.78
C THR A 289 10.89 -5.68 -6.63
N TYR A 290 11.27 -5.01 -5.54
CA TYR A 290 12.66 -4.74 -5.22
C TYR A 290 13.40 -6.07 -4.99
N GLY A 291 13.98 -6.63 -6.06
CA GLY A 291 14.84 -7.83 -6.02
C GLY A 291 14.16 -9.20 -5.94
N VAL A 292 12.82 -9.29 -6.00
CA VAL A 292 12.11 -10.59 -5.93
C VAL A 292 11.97 -11.21 -7.32
N THR A 293 12.41 -12.46 -7.50
CA THR A 293 12.12 -13.22 -8.73
C THR A 293 10.76 -13.90 -8.57
N VAL A 294 9.78 -13.47 -9.36
CA VAL A 294 8.45 -14.06 -9.38
C VAL A 294 8.43 -15.21 -10.38
N ASP A 295 8.64 -16.43 -9.89
CA ASP A 295 8.52 -17.67 -10.68
C ASP A 295 7.60 -18.69 -10.00
N PRO A 296 6.27 -18.57 -10.18
CA PRO A 296 5.30 -19.50 -9.61
C PRO A 296 5.51 -20.96 -10.03
N GLU A 297 5.94 -21.20 -11.27
CA GLU A 297 6.13 -22.56 -11.78
C GLU A 297 7.43 -23.19 -11.24
N GLY A 298 8.51 -22.41 -11.16
CA GLY A 298 9.73 -22.83 -10.48
C GLY A 298 9.50 -23.15 -9.00
N ALA A 299 8.74 -22.31 -8.30
CA ALA A 299 8.37 -22.55 -6.90
C ALA A 299 7.55 -23.84 -6.74
N LYS A 300 6.59 -24.10 -7.62
CA LYS A 300 5.81 -25.35 -7.66
C LYS A 300 6.71 -26.57 -7.91
N ALA A 301 7.61 -26.48 -8.87
CA ALA A 301 8.54 -27.56 -9.20
C ALA A 301 9.47 -27.88 -8.02
N TYR A 302 10.00 -26.84 -7.37
CA TYR A 302 10.80 -26.98 -6.15
C TYR A 302 10.00 -27.62 -5.02
N ALA A 303 8.79 -27.12 -4.74
CA ALA A 303 7.91 -27.66 -3.71
C ALA A 303 7.59 -29.14 -3.93
N ARG A 304 7.29 -29.54 -5.18
CA ARG A 304 7.04 -30.95 -5.53
C ARG A 304 8.24 -31.83 -5.22
N GLY A 305 9.45 -31.37 -5.55
CA GLY A 305 10.69 -32.10 -5.25
C GLY A 305 10.99 -32.19 -3.75
N ALA A 306 10.59 -31.18 -2.98
CA ALA A 306 10.83 -31.11 -1.53
C ALA A 306 9.86 -31.97 -0.71
N LEU A 307 8.70 -32.39 -1.23
CA LEU A 307 7.70 -33.18 -0.49
C LEU A 307 8.28 -34.46 0.13
N GLY A 308 9.17 -35.13 -0.60
CA GLY A 308 9.80 -36.38 -0.15
C GLY A 308 10.61 -36.21 1.14
N ASN A 309 11.19 -35.03 1.37
CA ASN A 309 11.95 -34.72 2.59
C ASN A 309 11.07 -34.71 3.85
N TYR A 310 9.76 -34.54 3.69
CA TYR A 310 8.77 -34.54 4.76
C TYR A 310 8.03 -35.88 4.93
N GLY A 311 8.38 -36.87 4.11
CA GLY A 311 7.72 -38.17 4.04
C GLY A 311 6.37 -38.14 3.30
N TRP A 312 6.14 -37.12 2.47
CA TRP A 312 4.90 -36.97 1.70
C TRP A 312 5.06 -37.49 0.27
N GLY A 313 3.99 -38.10 -0.24
CA GLY A 313 3.89 -38.52 -1.64
C GLY A 313 3.32 -37.43 -2.54
N ASP A 314 3.35 -37.68 -3.86
CA ASP A 314 2.83 -36.75 -4.89
C ASP A 314 1.31 -36.47 -4.73
N ASP A 315 0.58 -37.35 -4.04
CA ASP A 315 -0.84 -37.18 -3.69
C ASP A 315 -1.10 -35.93 -2.84
N GLN A 316 -0.10 -35.44 -2.09
CA GLN A 316 -0.19 -34.22 -1.29
C GLN A 316 -0.04 -32.94 -2.14
N PHE A 317 0.58 -33.03 -3.31
CA PHE A 317 0.95 -31.86 -4.10
C PHE A 317 -0.28 -31.08 -4.62
N GLY A 318 -1.36 -31.78 -4.98
CA GLY A 318 -2.59 -31.12 -5.44
C GLY A 318 -3.24 -30.24 -4.37
N CYS A 319 -3.21 -30.68 -3.11
CA CYS A 319 -3.68 -29.90 -1.97
C CYS A 319 -2.80 -28.68 -1.72
N LEU A 320 -1.46 -28.86 -1.78
CA LEU A 320 -0.51 -27.75 -1.63
C LEU A 320 -0.71 -26.67 -2.71
N VAL A 321 -0.88 -27.09 -3.96
CA VAL A 321 -1.16 -26.18 -5.08
C VAL A 321 -2.44 -25.39 -4.85
N SER A 322 -3.51 -26.06 -4.41
CA SER A 322 -4.79 -25.41 -4.13
C SER A 322 -4.67 -24.41 -2.98
N LEU A 323 -3.98 -24.81 -1.91
CA LEU A 323 -3.72 -23.97 -0.74
C LEU A 323 -2.96 -22.70 -1.13
N TRP A 324 -1.74 -22.82 -1.66
CA TRP A 324 -0.93 -21.63 -1.97
C TRP A 324 -1.41 -20.85 -3.20
N ASN A 325 -2.26 -21.43 -4.05
CA ASN A 325 -3.00 -20.64 -5.04
C ASN A 325 -3.98 -19.67 -4.38
N ARG A 326 -4.69 -20.10 -3.32
CA ARG A 326 -5.61 -19.24 -2.55
C ARG A 326 -4.84 -18.13 -1.82
N GLU A 327 -3.70 -18.48 -1.25
CA GLU A 327 -2.89 -17.55 -0.44
C GLU A 327 -2.26 -16.43 -1.28
N SER A 328 -1.55 -16.79 -2.34
CA SER A 328 -0.66 -15.85 -3.04
C SER A 328 -0.64 -16.02 -4.56
N GLY A 329 -1.28 -17.07 -5.10
CA GLY A 329 -1.05 -17.48 -6.48
C GLY A 329 0.40 -17.94 -6.71
N TRP A 330 1.07 -18.47 -5.67
CA TRP A 330 2.48 -18.87 -5.70
C TRP A 330 3.48 -17.74 -5.95
N ARG A 331 3.10 -16.47 -5.72
CA ARG A 331 4.04 -15.37 -5.88
C ARG A 331 4.86 -15.13 -4.62
N ALA A 332 6.18 -15.12 -4.77
CA ALA A 332 7.12 -14.85 -3.68
C ALA A 332 7.07 -13.38 -3.18
N ASP A 333 6.55 -12.46 -4.01
CA ASP A 333 6.40 -11.05 -3.71
C ASP A 333 5.03 -10.68 -3.12
N ALA A 334 4.14 -11.67 -2.92
CA ALA A 334 2.76 -11.43 -2.51
C ALA A 334 2.71 -10.82 -1.10
N LEU A 335 2.45 -9.52 -1.02
CA LEU A 335 2.20 -8.81 0.23
C LEU A 335 0.70 -8.52 0.36
N ASN A 336 0.11 -8.95 1.47
CA ASN A 336 -1.22 -8.49 1.87
C ASN A 336 -1.09 -7.16 2.64
N PRO A 337 -1.55 -6.01 2.10
CA PRO A 337 -1.34 -4.72 2.75
C PRO A 337 -2.12 -4.54 4.06
N SER A 338 -3.25 -5.23 4.24
CA SER A 338 -4.08 -5.07 5.44
C SER A 338 -3.55 -5.88 6.62
N SER A 339 -3.04 -7.10 6.38
CA SER A 339 -2.52 -7.98 7.42
C SER A 339 -1.00 -7.96 7.56
N GLY A 340 -0.26 -7.58 6.51
CA GLY A 340 1.19 -7.72 6.44
C GLY A 340 1.66 -9.15 6.15
N ALA A 341 0.76 -10.07 5.81
CA ALA A 341 1.12 -11.43 5.40
C ALA A 341 1.94 -11.40 4.11
N TYR A 342 2.97 -12.25 4.02
CA TYR A 342 3.95 -12.16 2.94
C TYR A 342 4.32 -13.51 2.32
N GLY A 343 4.57 -13.48 1.01
CA GLY A 343 5.15 -14.56 0.23
C GLY A 343 4.17 -15.67 -0.15
N ILE A 344 4.72 -16.74 -0.72
CA ILE A 344 3.99 -17.92 -1.19
C ILE A 344 3.02 -18.46 -0.12
N PRO A 345 3.46 -18.71 1.13
CA PRO A 345 2.59 -19.27 2.16
C PRO A 345 1.74 -18.22 2.89
N GLN A 346 1.88 -16.93 2.58
CA GLN A 346 1.26 -15.82 3.33
C GLN A 346 1.58 -15.86 4.84
N ALA A 347 2.87 -15.97 5.18
CA ALA A 347 3.32 -16.04 6.56
C ALA A 347 3.00 -14.74 7.34
N LEU A 348 2.55 -14.86 8.59
CA LEU A 348 2.17 -13.74 9.45
C LEU A 348 2.89 -13.78 10.82
N PRO A 349 3.78 -12.82 11.13
CA PRO A 349 4.42 -11.90 10.17
C PRO A 349 5.34 -12.65 9.19
N GLY A 350 5.59 -12.05 8.03
CA GLY A 350 6.48 -12.64 7.01
C GLY A 350 7.89 -13.00 7.51
N SER A 351 8.38 -12.25 8.52
CA SER A 351 9.69 -12.45 9.14
C SER A 351 9.90 -13.83 9.78
N LYS A 352 8.82 -14.58 10.07
CA LYS A 352 8.90 -15.98 10.50
C LYS A 352 9.67 -16.88 9.52
N MET A 353 9.62 -16.55 8.23
CA MET A 353 10.32 -17.29 7.18
C MET A 353 11.85 -17.17 7.26
N ALA A 354 12.38 -16.23 8.04
CA ALA A 354 13.82 -16.11 8.25
C ALA A 354 14.47 -17.36 8.86
N ALA A 355 13.67 -18.19 9.56
CA ALA A 355 14.11 -19.49 10.06
C ALA A 355 14.56 -20.45 8.93
N ALA A 356 14.00 -20.31 7.72
CA ALA A 356 14.39 -21.13 6.56
C ALA A 356 15.56 -20.56 5.76
N GLY A 357 15.88 -19.29 5.95
CA GLY A 357 16.97 -18.65 5.23
C GLY A 357 16.88 -17.13 5.29
N ALA A 358 18.04 -16.48 5.26
CA ALA A 358 18.18 -15.03 5.25
C ALA A 358 17.48 -14.37 4.05
N ASP A 359 17.43 -15.05 2.91
CA ASP A 359 16.85 -14.60 1.64
C ASP A 359 15.34 -14.84 1.52
N TRP A 360 14.65 -15.14 2.62
CA TRP A 360 13.23 -15.51 2.65
C TRP A 360 12.32 -14.51 1.94
N ARG A 361 12.68 -13.23 1.91
CA ARG A 361 11.88 -12.22 1.23
C ARG A 361 11.90 -12.40 -0.29
N THR A 362 13.07 -12.62 -0.88
CA THR A 362 13.25 -12.57 -2.34
C THR A 362 13.34 -13.95 -2.99
N ASN A 363 13.53 -15.01 -2.19
CA ASN A 363 13.70 -16.38 -2.65
C ASN A 363 12.46 -17.24 -2.38
N GLY A 364 11.73 -17.58 -3.45
CA GLY A 364 10.57 -18.46 -3.37
C GLY A 364 10.89 -19.85 -2.81
N ASN A 365 12.09 -20.40 -3.03
CA ASN A 365 12.47 -21.70 -2.48
C ASN A 365 12.60 -21.65 -0.95
N THR A 366 13.13 -20.55 -0.41
CA THR A 366 13.22 -20.32 1.05
C THR A 366 11.83 -20.22 1.66
N GLN A 367 10.91 -19.52 1.00
CA GLN A 367 9.51 -19.44 1.44
C GLN A 367 8.80 -20.80 1.39
N VAL A 368 9.05 -21.58 0.33
CA VAL A 368 8.55 -22.95 0.21
C VAL A 368 9.09 -23.82 1.35
N ASN A 369 10.39 -23.75 1.66
CA ASN A 369 11.00 -24.52 2.75
C ASN A 369 10.34 -24.22 4.09
N TRP A 370 10.18 -22.94 4.43
CA TRP A 370 9.46 -22.56 5.65
C TRP A 370 8.00 -23.05 5.63
N GLY A 371 7.29 -22.84 4.52
CA GLY A 371 5.88 -23.20 4.41
C GLY A 371 5.64 -24.71 4.53
N LEU A 372 6.51 -25.54 3.95
CA LEU A 372 6.43 -27.00 4.10
C LEU A 372 6.73 -27.43 5.54
N ALA A 373 7.73 -26.84 6.19
CA ALA A 373 8.02 -27.11 7.59
C ALA A 373 6.85 -26.71 8.51
N TYR A 374 6.23 -25.56 8.27
CA TYR A 374 5.05 -25.09 8.99
C TYR A 374 3.85 -26.03 8.81
N ILE A 375 3.58 -26.47 7.58
CA ILE A 375 2.53 -27.45 7.30
C ILE A 375 2.81 -28.77 8.02
N LYS A 376 4.07 -29.21 8.07
CA LYS A 376 4.44 -30.43 8.77
C LYS A 376 4.16 -30.34 10.27
N ASP A 377 4.52 -29.23 10.89
CA ASP A 377 4.38 -29.03 12.34
C ASP A 377 2.91 -28.89 12.77
N HIS A 378 2.15 -28.02 12.11
CA HIS A 378 0.78 -27.68 12.55
C HIS A 378 -0.32 -28.55 11.94
N TYR A 379 -0.10 -29.04 10.71
CA TYR A 379 -1.15 -29.73 9.94
C TYR A 379 -0.81 -31.17 9.59
N SER A 380 0.41 -31.62 9.93
CA SER A 380 0.99 -32.92 9.57
C SER A 380 1.19 -33.15 8.06
N THR A 381 0.31 -32.66 7.19
CA THR A 381 0.29 -32.88 5.73
C THR A 381 -0.33 -31.69 4.97
N PRO A 382 0.03 -31.46 3.70
CA PRO A 382 -0.59 -30.45 2.86
C PRO A 382 -2.10 -30.61 2.68
N CYS A 383 -2.61 -31.85 2.57
CA CYS A 383 -4.05 -32.07 2.50
C CYS A 383 -4.75 -31.80 3.84
N GLY A 384 -4.09 -32.02 4.97
CA GLY A 384 -4.58 -31.59 6.28
C GLY A 384 -4.72 -30.06 6.38
N ALA A 385 -3.71 -29.33 5.91
CA ALA A 385 -3.74 -27.86 5.87
C ALA A 385 -4.84 -27.34 4.94
N TRP A 386 -4.98 -27.92 3.75
CA TRP A 386 -6.03 -27.55 2.80
C TRP A 386 -7.43 -27.79 3.38
N ALA A 387 -7.66 -28.94 4.01
CA ALA A 387 -8.94 -29.24 4.66
C ALA A 387 -9.26 -28.25 5.79
N HIS A 388 -8.25 -27.80 6.54
CA HIS A 388 -8.42 -26.76 7.54
C HIS A 388 -8.82 -25.43 6.88
N SER A 389 -8.08 -24.97 5.85
CA SER A 389 -8.35 -23.74 5.10
C SER A 389 -9.74 -23.72 4.45
N GLU A 390 -10.24 -24.86 3.95
CA GLU A 390 -11.61 -24.99 3.45
C GLU A 390 -12.67 -24.78 4.56
N SER A 391 -12.34 -25.07 5.81
CA SER A 391 -13.28 -24.99 6.94
C SER A 391 -13.24 -23.65 7.69
N THR A 392 -12.07 -23.02 7.81
CA THR A 392 -11.86 -21.82 8.62
C THR A 392 -11.51 -20.59 7.80
N GLY A 393 -11.14 -20.76 6.52
CA GLY A 393 -10.69 -19.69 5.64
C GLY A 393 -9.22 -19.30 5.80
N TRP A 394 -8.45 -20.00 6.64
CA TRP A 394 -7.02 -19.76 6.89
C TRP A 394 -6.29 -21.06 7.29
N TYR A 395 -4.96 -21.04 7.35
CA TYR A 395 -4.10 -22.10 7.89
C TYR A 395 -2.84 -21.47 8.55
#